data_AF-A0A2U3L457-F1
#
_entry.id   AF-A0A2U3L457-F1
#
_cell.length_a   1.000
_cell.length_b   1.000
_cell.length_c   1.000
_cell.angle_alpha   90.00
_cell.angle_beta   90.00
_cell.angle_gamma   90.00
#
_symmetry.space_group_name_H-M   'P 1'
#
loop_
_entity.id
_entity.type
_entity.pdbx_description
1 polymer ?
#
loop_
_entity_poly.entity_id
_entity_poly.type
_entity_poly.pdbx_seq_one_letter_code
_entity_poly.pdbx_strand_id
1 'polypeptide(L)'
;MNITKIQPPVTSAVQNTSAAAKPKAMVGNGVSSDQVQLSKNYQDLAQAQKAITGTDQVRTEKVAQIKSQLESGNYQINPSKIAGQMLDEII
;
A
#
# COMPACT_ATOMS: atom_id res chain seq x y z
N MET A 1 -44.59 27.14 5.27
CA MET A 1 -45.27 26.59 4.08
C MET A 1 -44.95 27.49 2.90
N ASN A 2 -44.50 26.89 1.80
CA ASN A 2 -44.55 27.32 0.38
C ASN A 2 -43.23 27.02 -0.33
N ILE A 3 -43.15 25.78 -0.80
CA ILE A 3 -42.08 25.21 -1.62
C ILE A 3 -42.13 25.80 -3.04
N THR A 4 -41.26 26.76 -3.34
CA THR A 4 -41.09 27.29 -4.69
C THR A 4 -40.30 26.29 -5.53
N LYS A 5 -40.96 25.79 -6.59
CA LYS A 5 -40.42 24.88 -7.60
C LYS A 5 -39.18 25.50 -8.25
N ILE A 6 -38.09 24.75 -8.28
CA ILE A 6 -36.85 25.12 -8.95
C ILE A 6 -37.01 24.76 -10.44
N GLN A 7 -37.07 25.79 -11.28
CA GLN A 7 -37.16 25.71 -12.75
C GLN A 7 -35.79 25.27 -13.31
N PRO A 8 -35.71 24.38 -14.33
CA PRO A 8 -34.44 24.03 -14.96
C PRO A 8 -33.88 25.19 -15.81
N PRO A 9 -32.57 25.45 -15.80
CA PRO A 9 -31.98 26.52 -16.61
C PRO A 9 -32.01 26.16 -18.10
N VAL A 10 -32.45 27.14 -18.89
CA VAL A 10 -32.60 27.11 -20.34
C VAL A 10 -31.27 27.06 -21.09
N THR A 11 -31.30 26.28 -22.17
CA THR A 11 -30.35 26.13 -23.27
C THR A 11 -29.73 27.45 -23.76
N SER A 12 -28.40 27.47 -23.89
CA SER A 12 -27.70 28.37 -24.81
C SER A 12 -26.97 27.53 -25.86
N ALA A 13 -27.39 27.71 -27.10
CA ALA A 13 -26.84 27.07 -28.28
C ALA A 13 -25.47 27.66 -28.64
N VAL A 14 -24.48 26.80 -28.87
CA VAL A 14 -23.30 27.12 -29.68
C VAL A 14 -23.22 26.06 -30.77
N GLN A 15 -23.65 26.46 -31.97
CA GLN A 15 -23.44 25.73 -33.21
C GLN A 15 -21.99 25.95 -33.63
N ASN A 16 -21.19 24.90 -33.69
CA ASN A 16 -19.95 24.91 -34.47
C ASN A 16 -19.92 23.66 -35.37
N THR A 17 -19.74 23.94 -36.65
CA THR A 17 -19.89 23.02 -37.78
C THR A 17 -18.60 22.27 -38.08
N SER A 18 -18.78 21.06 -38.60
CA SER A 18 -17.92 20.33 -39.57
C SER A 18 -17.03 19.19 -39.05
N ALA A 19 -17.53 17.98 -39.36
CA ALA A 19 -16.84 16.83 -39.96
C ALA A 19 -15.62 16.17 -39.25
N ALA A 20 -15.86 15.00 -38.64
CA ALA A 20 -15.30 13.69 -39.08
C ALA A 20 -15.52 12.63 -37.99
N ALA A 21 -16.10 11.50 -38.39
CA ALA A 21 -16.49 10.39 -37.54
C ALA A 21 -15.31 9.64 -36.91
N LYS A 22 -15.37 9.43 -35.58
CA LYS A 22 -14.78 8.28 -34.86
C LYS A 22 -15.67 7.96 -33.64
N PRO A 23 -16.39 6.82 -33.60
CA PRO A 23 -17.07 6.42 -32.36
C PRO A 23 -16.00 5.91 -31.37
N LYS A 24 -15.53 6.78 -30.48
CA LYS A 24 -14.66 6.36 -29.36
C LYS A 24 -15.52 6.06 -28.15
N ALA A 25 -15.68 4.76 -27.90
CA ALA A 25 -16.02 4.11 -26.64
C ALA A 25 -17.25 4.67 -25.88
N MET A 26 -18.42 4.11 -26.19
CA MET A 26 -19.49 3.95 -25.21
C MET A 26 -19.08 2.80 -24.27
N VAL A 27 -18.36 3.09 -23.18
CA VAL A 27 -18.33 2.19 -22.01
C VAL A 27 -19.17 2.88 -20.94
N GLY A 28 -20.48 2.76 -21.12
CA GLY A 28 -21.47 3.17 -20.14
C GLY A 28 -22.17 1.94 -19.58
N ASN A 29 -21.53 1.26 -18.64
CA ASN A 29 -22.23 0.41 -17.67
C ASN A 29 -21.61 0.67 -16.29
N GLY A 30 -21.89 1.87 -15.78
CA GLY A 30 -21.65 2.23 -14.39
C GLY A 30 -22.57 1.41 -13.49
N VAL A 31 -22.13 0.20 -13.14
CA VAL A 31 -22.50 -0.39 -11.86
C VAL A 31 -21.75 0.45 -10.82
N SER A 32 -22.47 1.21 -10.01
CA SER A 32 -21.87 1.84 -8.83
C SER A 32 -21.55 0.72 -7.86
N SER A 33 -20.44 0.02 -8.11
CA SER A 33 -19.92 -1.01 -7.23
C SER A 33 -19.46 -0.33 -5.96
N ASP A 34 -19.90 -0.85 -4.82
CA ASP A 34 -19.44 -0.37 -3.53
C ASP A 34 -17.91 -0.52 -3.46
N GLN A 35 -17.20 0.61 -3.38
CA GLN A 35 -15.75 0.64 -3.47
C GLN A 35 -15.18 0.82 -2.06
N VAL A 36 -14.65 -0.27 -1.50
CA VAL A 36 -13.89 -0.20 -0.26
C VAL A 36 -12.46 0.30 -0.56
N GLN A 37 -12.07 1.39 0.09
CA GLN A 37 -10.70 1.88 0.07
C GLN A 37 -10.05 1.65 1.43
N LEU A 38 -8.79 1.22 1.39
CA LEU A 38 -8.00 0.99 2.60
C LEU A 38 -7.72 2.33 3.29
N SER A 39 -7.84 2.37 4.62
CA SER A 39 -7.63 3.60 5.38
C SER A 39 -6.21 4.15 5.14
N LYS A 40 -6.08 5.48 5.13
CA LYS A 40 -4.80 6.14 4.85
C LYS A 40 -3.67 5.66 5.78
N ASN A 41 -3.99 5.50 7.06
CA ASN A 41 -3.04 5.01 8.07
C ASN A 41 -2.50 3.61 7.75
N TYR A 42 -3.33 2.71 7.22
CA TYR A 42 -2.86 1.38 6.82
C TYR A 42 -1.98 1.47 5.57
N GLN A 43 -2.33 2.31 4.60
CA GLN A 43 -1.49 2.49 3.40
C GLN A 43 -0.09 2.99 3.76
N ASP A 44 0.00 3.94 4.70
CA ASP A 44 1.27 4.47 5.20
C ASP A 44 2.09 3.37 5.91
N LEU A 45 1.44 2.58 6.76
CA LEU A 45 2.08 1.44 7.46
C LEU A 45 2.57 0.38 6.46
N ALA A 46 1.77 0.03 5.46
CA ALA A 46 2.13 -0.94 4.43
C ALA A 46 3.31 -0.47 3.57
N GLN A 47 3.40 0.82 3.28
CA GLN A 47 4.56 1.40 2.58
C GLN A 47 5.82 1.34 3.47
N ALA A 48 5.70 1.69 4.75
CA ALA A 48 6.82 1.59 5.69
C ALA A 48 7.30 0.14 5.88
N GLN A 49 6.37 -0.83 6.00
CA GLN A 49 6.70 -2.25 6.05
C GLN A 49 7.44 -2.70 4.79
N LYS A 50 6.98 -2.29 3.60
CA LYS A 50 7.66 -2.61 2.34
C LYS A 50 9.08 -2.06 2.29
N ALA A 51 9.30 -0.85 2.79
CA ALA A 51 10.62 -0.26 2.89
C ALA A 51 11.55 -1.07 3.82
N ILE A 52 11.02 -1.55 4.95
CA ILE A 52 11.77 -2.42 5.88
C ILE A 52 12.09 -3.77 5.24
N THR A 53 11.12 -4.40 4.58
CA THR A 53 11.34 -5.70 3.91
C THR A 53 12.24 -5.61 2.68
N GLY A 54 12.31 -4.42 2.05
CA GLY A 54 13.18 -4.14 0.91
C GLY A 54 14.62 -3.81 1.31
N THR A 55 14.90 -3.63 2.60
CA THR A 55 16.29 -3.61 3.10
C THR A 55 16.88 -5.01 3.05
N ASP A 56 18.20 -5.11 2.87
CA ASP A 56 18.88 -6.39 2.80
C ASP A 56 18.50 -7.27 4.00
N GLN A 57 17.91 -8.43 3.70
CA GLN A 57 17.47 -9.41 4.70
C GLN A 57 18.64 -9.84 5.62
N VAL A 58 19.87 -9.75 5.10
CA VAL A 58 21.11 -10.05 5.83
C VAL A 58 21.80 -8.75 6.24
N ARG A 59 21.89 -8.52 7.55
CA ARG A 59 22.69 -7.43 8.13
C ARG A 59 24.17 -7.79 8.11
N THR A 60 24.85 -7.49 7.01
CA THR A 60 26.27 -7.82 6.76
C THR A 60 27.20 -7.37 7.88
N GLU A 61 27.00 -6.16 8.41
CA GLU A 61 27.77 -5.62 9.55
C GLU A 61 27.63 -6.49 10.81
N LYS A 62 26.40 -6.90 11.15
CA LYS A 62 26.14 -7.77 12.31
C LYS A 62 26.79 -9.14 12.14
N VAL A 63 26.80 -9.67 10.91
CA VAL A 63 27.48 -10.94 10.60
C VAL A 63 28.98 -10.79 10.79
N ALA A 64 29.60 -9.71 10.30
CA ALA A 64 31.03 -9.45 10.48
C ALA A 64 31.42 -9.32 11.96
N GLN A 65 30.60 -8.62 12.75
CA GLN A 65 30.80 -8.49 14.19
C GLN A 65 30.76 -9.85 14.90
N ILE A 66 29.76 -10.69 14.61
CA ILE A 66 29.63 -12.02 15.21
C ILE A 66 30.82 -12.90 14.81
N LYS A 67 31.25 -12.86 13.55
CA LYS A 67 32.44 -13.59 13.08
C LYS A 67 33.69 -13.17 13.84
N SER A 68 33.92 -11.87 14.02
CA SER A 68 35.06 -11.35 14.79
C SER A 68 35.01 -11.79 16.27
N GLN A 69 33.82 -11.82 16.88
CA GLN A 69 33.65 -12.34 18.25
C GLN A 69 33.92 -13.84 18.35
N LEU A 70 33.58 -14.60 17.31
CA LEU A 70 33.85 -16.03 17.24
C LEU A 70 35.35 -16.30 17.09
N GLU A 71 36.03 -15.58 16.20
CA GLU A 71 37.48 -15.69 15.97
C GLU A 71 38.31 -15.28 17.19
N SER A 72 37.87 -14.25 17.92
CA SER A 72 38.50 -13.81 19.17
C SER A 72 38.17 -14.72 20.37
N GLY A 73 37.32 -15.73 20.19
CA GLY A 73 36.90 -16.64 21.26
C GLY A 73 35.97 -16.01 22.31
N ASN A 74 35.53 -14.77 22.10
CA ASN A 74 34.67 -14.03 23.03
C ASN A 74 33.17 -14.24 22.76
N TYR A 75 32.81 -15.08 21.80
CA TYR A 75 31.41 -15.43 21.52
C TYR A 75 30.93 -16.54 22.47
N GLN A 76 30.19 -16.15 23.51
CA GLN A 76 29.62 -17.10 24.47
C GLN A 76 28.26 -17.63 23.98
N ILE A 77 28.18 -18.95 23.80
CA ILE A 77 26.91 -19.63 23.51
C ILE A 77 26.13 -19.76 24.82
N ASN A 78 24.89 -19.25 24.83
CA ASN A 78 23.96 -19.40 25.94
C ASN A 78 22.84 -20.37 25.56
N PRO A 79 22.82 -21.60 26.11
CA PRO A 79 21.84 -22.63 25.75
C PRO A 79 20.41 -22.26 26.18
N SER A 80 20.23 -21.56 27.29
CA SER A 80 18.90 -21.10 27.74
C SER A 80 18.29 -20.09 26.76
N LYS A 81 19.11 -19.20 26.20
CA LYS A 81 18.67 -18.26 25.18
C LYS A 81 18.24 -18.98 23.89
N ILE A 82 18.97 -20.03 23.50
CA ILE A 82 18.62 -20.85 22.33
C ILE A 82 17.28 -21.54 22.56
N ALA A 83 17.13 -22.24 23.68
CA ALA A 83 15.88 -22.93 24.02
C ALA A 83 14.68 -21.97 24.09
N GLY A 84 14.88 -20.76 24.64
CA GLY A 84 13.84 -19.72 24.66
C GLY A 84 13.40 -19.30 23.26
N GLN A 85 14.35 -19.03 22.37
CA GLN A 85 14.04 -18.65 20.98
C GLN A 85 13.38 -19.80 20.19
N MET A 86 13.78 -21.06 20.44
CA MET A 86 13.11 -22.21 19.85
C MET A 86 11.64 -22.30 20.29
N LEU A 87 11.35 -21.98 21.56
CA LEU A 87 9.97 -21.95 22.05
C LEU A 87 9.21 -20.78 21.43
N ASP A 88 9.80 -19.58 21.39
CA ASP A 88 9.18 -18.38 20.79
C ASP A 88 8.81 -18.58 19.31
N GLU A 89 9.55 -19.38 18.54
CA GLU A 89 9.22 -19.69 17.13
C GLU A 89 8.04 -20.66 16.96
N ILE A 90 7.69 -21.42 18.00
CA ILE A 90 6.64 -22.45 17.94
C ILE A 90 5.26 -21.90 18.32
N ILE A 91 5.19 -20.85 19.15
CA ILE A 91 3.96 -20.23 19.66
C ILE A 91 3.54 -19.00 18.85
#